data_AF-A0A3M1WMD1-F1
#
_entry.id   AF-A0A3M1WMD1-F1
#
_cell.length_a   1.000
_cell.length_b   1.000
_cell.length_c   1.000
_cell.angle_alpha   90.00
_cell.angle_beta   90.00
_cell.angle_gamma   90.00
#
_symmetry.space_group_name_H-M   'P 1'
#
loop_
_entity.id
_entity.type
_entity.pdbx_description
1 polymer ?
#
loop_
_entity_poly.entity_id
_entity_poly.type
_entity_poly.pdbx_seq_one_letter_code
_entity_poly.pdbx_strand_id
1 'polypeptide(L)'
;MDRLGSPRLVDPMMSEERDASMTPQSFEALEFGALRQLLAERTQTPMGRQRALQLMPSVDRARVLRDLRRTSDAVQFLSHDGEFGLGGLCDPRQMLGLLKIRAASLTPMQILDLIRLIEAGQSLRRRFLGQGSRYPSLMELIRMLPDLQSLLRKLHGKILPDGQIDDRASPTLAEIRRGIQTLRARLQRRLETILRRTPSAFIQDELITIRNERYVIPVRVEHKGQVAGVVHAASSSGATVFVEPLETIELNNELVELREQEEVEIARILAELTDHLRTELAAIERLAALIAEIDLIGAKARLARDFNCCEPVLTESLELRLVDVRHILLEESLRRQHRPVVPISLHL
;
A
#
# COMPACT_ATOMS: atom_id res chain seq x y z
N MET A 1 20.19 6.97 35.86
CA MET A 1 20.83 5.65 35.78
C MET A 1 19.70 4.66 35.57
N ASP A 2 19.50 3.99 34.45
CA ASP A 2 20.28 3.83 33.24
C ASP A 2 19.35 3.56 32.05
N ARG A 3 19.78 3.98 30.87
CA ARG A 3 19.09 3.76 29.59
C ARG A 3 19.36 2.32 29.14
N LEU A 4 18.34 1.47 29.08
CA LEU A 4 18.43 0.19 28.37
C LEU A 4 17.90 0.38 26.94
N GLY A 5 18.86 0.57 26.02
CA GLY A 5 18.62 0.68 24.60
C GLY A 5 18.14 -0.63 24.00
N SER A 6 17.08 -0.55 23.19
CA SER A 6 16.61 -1.63 22.35
C SER A 6 17.66 -1.98 21.28
N PRO A 7 17.91 -3.26 20.98
CA PRO A 7 18.86 -3.64 19.94
C PRO A 7 18.29 -3.27 18.57
N ARG A 8 18.97 -2.35 17.86
CA ARG A 8 18.71 -2.11 16.44
C ARG A 8 19.03 -3.40 15.69
N LEU A 9 18.05 -3.96 15.00
CA LEU A 9 18.25 -4.96 13.95
C LEU A 9 19.09 -4.31 12.86
N VAL A 10 20.40 -4.52 12.91
CA VAL A 10 21.31 -4.24 11.81
C VAL A 10 21.08 -5.33 10.78
N ASP A 11 20.59 -4.94 9.61
CA ASP A 11 20.42 -5.80 8.45
C ASP A 11 21.80 -6.37 8.05
N PRO A 12 22.03 -7.70 8.06
CA PRO A 12 23.36 -8.30 7.88
C PRO A 12 23.90 -8.19 6.44
N MET A 13 23.28 -7.41 5.56
CA MET A 13 23.72 -7.15 4.18
C MET A 13 24.40 -5.79 3.96
N MET A 14 24.63 -5.00 5.02
CA MET A 14 25.18 -3.63 4.93
C MET A 14 26.66 -3.51 5.36
N SER A 15 27.47 -4.57 5.24
CA SER A 15 28.93 -4.43 5.28
C SER A 15 29.41 -3.91 3.93
N GLU A 16 29.17 -2.62 3.65
CA GLU A 16 29.79 -1.93 2.53
C GLU A 16 31.28 -1.73 2.84
N GLU A 17 32.13 -2.54 2.21
CA GLU A 17 33.55 -2.21 2.02
C GLU A 17 33.62 -0.94 1.16
N ARG A 18 33.66 0.21 1.84
CA ARG A 18 33.82 1.52 1.20
C ARG A 18 35.24 1.64 0.70
N ASP A 19 35.40 1.91 -0.59
CA ASP A 19 36.69 2.34 -1.14
C ASP A 19 37.07 3.69 -0.53
N ALA A 20 38.27 3.76 0.05
CA ALA A 20 38.81 4.96 0.69
C ALA A 20 39.07 6.12 -0.30
N SER A 21 38.95 5.86 -1.61
CA SER A 21 39.20 6.83 -2.69
C SER A 21 38.00 7.76 -3.03
N MET A 22 36.76 7.39 -2.66
CA MET A 22 35.54 8.14 -3.03
C MET A 22 35.07 9.04 -1.88
N THR A 23 35.52 10.29 -1.89
CA THR A 23 35.16 11.28 -0.86
C THR A 23 33.78 11.91 -1.11
N PRO A 24 33.10 12.47 -0.09
CA PRO A 24 31.88 13.27 -0.30
C PRO A 24 32.06 14.40 -1.32
N GLN A 25 33.24 15.02 -1.36
CA GLN A 25 33.58 16.07 -2.33
C GLN A 25 33.59 15.54 -3.77
N SER A 26 34.04 14.30 -3.99
CA SER A 26 33.98 13.64 -5.30
C SER A 26 32.54 13.46 -5.78
N PHE A 27 31.62 13.06 -4.89
CA PHE A 27 30.20 12.89 -5.23
C PHE A 27 29.49 14.21 -5.53
N GLU A 28 29.88 15.28 -4.84
CA GLU A 28 29.37 16.63 -5.11
C GLU A 28 29.88 17.15 -6.45
N ALA A 29 31.18 17.04 -6.71
CA ALA A 29 31.80 17.48 -7.97
C ALA A 29 31.26 16.72 -9.20
N LEU A 30 30.92 15.43 -9.04
CA LEU A 30 30.31 14.61 -10.10
C LEU A 30 28.78 14.73 -10.16
N GLU A 31 28.16 15.59 -9.34
CA GLU A 31 26.71 15.75 -9.24
C GLU A 31 25.97 14.41 -9.04
N PHE A 32 26.58 13.46 -8.33
CA PHE A 32 26.06 12.09 -8.21
C PHE A 32 24.68 12.05 -7.54
N GLY A 33 24.39 13.02 -6.66
CA GLY A 33 23.05 13.23 -6.11
C GLY A 33 22.00 13.50 -7.17
N ALA A 34 22.30 14.35 -8.17
CA ALA A 34 21.39 14.65 -9.27
C ALA A 34 21.19 13.44 -10.18
N LEU A 35 22.23 12.63 -10.42
CA LEU A 35 22.10 11.37 -11.17
C LEU A 35 21.21 10.36 -10.44
N ARG A 36 21.37 10.21 -9.12
CA ARG A 36 20.50 9.36 -8.30
C ARG A 36 19.05 9.85 -8.32
N GLN A 37 18.83 11.15 -8.31
CA GLN A 37 17.49 11.74 -8.44
C GLN A 37 16.87 11.42 -9.80
N LEU A 38 17.64 11.58 -10.89
CA LEU A 38 17.21 11.24 -12.25
C LEU A 38 16.85 9.75 -12.39
N LEU A 39 17.59 8.87 -11.72
CA LEU A 39 17.28 7.45 -11.63
C LEU A 39 16.01 7.19 -10.80
N ALA A 40 15.88 7.87 -9.66
CA ALA A 40 14.75 7.76 -8.74
C ALA A 40 13.42 8.24 -9.36
N GLU A 41 13.46 9.14 -10.34
CA GLU A 41 12.28 9.55 -11.13
C GLU A 41 11.77 8.44 -12.05
N ARG A 42 12.58 7.42 -12.33
CA ARG A 42 12.23 6.28 -13.18
C ARG A 42 11.80 5.04 -12.40
N THR A 43 11.74 5.11 -11.08
CA THR A 43 11.19 4.01 -10.24
C THR A 43 9.67 4.09 -10.18
N GLN A 44 8.99 2.96 -10.04
CA GLN A 44 7.52 2.87 -9.94
C GLN A 44 7.01 2.81 -8.50
N THR A 45 7.89 2.55 -7.53
CA THR A 45 7.52 2.32 -6.12
C THR A 45 8.30 3.23 -5.17
N PRO A 46 7.75 3.60 -4.00
CA PRO A 46 8.48 4.36 -2.98
C PRO A 46 9.74 3.65 -2.48
N MET A 47 9.70 2.33 -2.33
CA MET A 47 10.84 1.53 -1.87
C MET A 47 11.95 1.39 -2.92
N GLY A 48 11.59 1.28 -4.21
CA GLY A 48 12.56 1.37 -5.31
C GLY A 48 13.17 2.76 -5.41
N ARG A 49 12.36 3.81 -5.25
CA ARG A 49 12.82 5.21 -5.21
C ARG A 49 13.87 5.43 -4.12
N GLN A 50 13.59 4.93 -2.91
CA GLN A 50 14.55 5.02 -1.80
C GLN A 50 15.87 4.31 -2.16
N ARG A 51 15.82 3.12 -2.76
CA ARG A 51 17.04 2.42 -3.19
C ARG A 51 17.82 3.17 -4.26
N ALA A 52 17.14 3.78 -5.22
CA ALA A 52 17.81 4.62 -6.21
C ALA A 52 18.53 5.82 -5.57
N LEU A 53 17.89 6.47 -4.60
CA LEU A 53 18.49 7.59 -3.86
C LEU A 53 19.64 7.16 -2.94
N GLN A 54 19.69 5.90 -2.51
CA GLN A 54 20.75 5.34 -1.67
C GLN A 54 21.82 4.59 -2.46
N LEU A 55 21.72 4.52 -3.78
CA LEU A 55 22.66 3.79 -4.63
C LEU A 55 24.07 4.36 -4.48
N MET A 56 25.06 3.48 -4.28
CA MET A 56 26.48 3.80 -4.21
C MET A 56 27.27 2.94 -5.20
N PRO A 57 28.42 3.42 -5.72
CA PRO A 57 29.33 2.59 -6.51
C PRO A 57 29.83 1.38 -5.71
N SER A 58 30.11 0.28 -6.41
CA SER A 58 30.65 -0.96 -5.83
C SER A 58 31.98 -1.31 -6.49
N VAL A 59 32.96 -1.73 -5.68
CA VAL A 59 34.25 -2.25 -6.16
C VAL A 59 34.29 -3.77 -6.31
N ASP A 60 33.28 -4.48 -5.77
CA ASP A 60 33.13 -5.92 -6.00
C ASP A 60 32.75 -6.19 -7.46
N ARG A 61 33.73 -6.67 -8.24
CA ARG A 61 33.57 -7.03 -9.66
C ARG A 61 32.44 -8.02 -9.90
N ALA A 62 32.25 -9.01 -9.03
CA ALA A 62 31.20 -10.02 -9.20
C ALA A 62 29.81 -9.40 -9.03
N ARG A 63 29.65 -8.48 -8.07
CA ARG A 63 28.43 -7.68 -7.91
C ARG A 63 28.17 -6.78 -9.11
N VAL A 64 29.18 -6.04 -9.59
CA VAL A 64 29.02 -5.14 -10.75
C VAL A 64 28.58 -5.93 -11.99
N LEU A 65 29.23 -7.04 -12.33
CA LEU A 65 28.86 -7.87 -13.48
C LEU A 65 27.42 -8.40 -13.37
N ARG A 66 27.00 -8.81 -12.17
CA ARG A 66 25.63 -9.28 -11.93
C ARG A 66 24.61 -8.16 -12.15
N ASP A 67 24.88 -6.96 -11.64
CA ASP A 67 23.98 -5.82 -11.74
C ASP A 67 23.88 -5.29 -13.18
N LEU A 68 24.99 -5.32 -13.93
CA LEU A 68 25.03 -4.99 -15.36
C LEU A 68 24.17 -5.97 -16.16
N ARG A 69 24.40 -7.28 -16.03
CA ARG A 69 23.62 -8.31 -16.73
C ARG A 69 22.13 -8.25 -16.41
N ARG A 70 21.76 -8.02 -15.14
CA ARG A 70 20.35 -7.82 -14.74
C ARG A 70 19.75 -6.58 -15.41
N THR A 71 20.51 -5.50 -15.53
CA THR A 71 20.06 -4.29 -16.21
C THR A 71 19.87 -4.54 -17.70
N SER A 72 20.80 -5.23 -18.36
CA SER A 72 20.71 -5.61 -19.77
C SER A 72 19.51 -6.52 -20.06
N ASP A 73 19.30 -7.54 -19.23
CA ASP A 73 18.11 -8.39 -19.29
C ASP A 73 16.82 -7.56 -19.14
N ALA A 74 16.79 -6.61 -18.21
CA ALA A 74 15.64 -5.75 -18.00
C ALA A 74 15.42 -4.78 -19.18
N VAL A 75 16.46 -4.22 -19.80
CA VAL A 75 16.33 -3.42 -21.03
C VAL A 75 15.68 -4.25 -22.13
N GLN A 76 16.12 -5.49 -22.33
CA GLN A 76 15.54 -6.38 -23.33
C GLN A 76 14.09 -6.73 -23.01
N PHE A 77 13.78 -7.03 -21.74
CA PHE A 77 12.41 -7.31 -21.28
C PHE A 77 11.48 -6.11 -21.53
N LEU A 78 11.87 -4.91 -21.10
CA LEU A 78 11.08 -3.68 -21.28
C LEU A 78 10.87 -3.31 -22.75
N SER A 79 11.76 -3.75 -23.64
CA SER A 79 11.67 -3.44 -25.08
C SER A 79 10.77 -4.39 -25.86
N HIS A 80 10.59 -5.63 -25.38
CA HIS A 80 9.92 -6.68 -26.14
C HIS A 80 8.68 -7.29 -25.45
N ASP A 81 8.63 -7.27 -24.12
CA ASP A 81 7.70 -8.09 -23.33
C ASP A 81 6.90 -7.28 -22.30
N GLY A 82 7.10 -5.96 -22.25
CA GLY A 82 6.28 -5.01 -21.51
C GLY A 82 6.90 -4.52 -20.19
N GLU A 83 6.08 -3.94 -19.33
CA GLU A 83 6.51 -3.29 -18.08
C GLU A 83 6.48 -4.20 -16.86
N PHE A 84 7.23 -3.89 -15.81
CA PHE A 84 7.19 -4.71 -14.59
C PHE A 84 5.83 -4.72 -13.88
N GLY A 85 5.01 -3.67 -14.03
CA GLY A 85 3.68 -3.59 -13.46
C GLY A 85 3.70 -3.38 -11.94
N LEU A 86 4.60 -2.52 -11.45
CA LEU A 86 4.79 -2.23 -10.02
C LEU A 86 4.14 -0.92 -9.59
N GLY A 87 3.50 -0.20 -10.50
CA GLY A 87 2.81 1.05 -10.20
C GLY A 87 1.69 0.88 -9.17
N GLY A 88 1.50 1.90 -8.33
CA GLY A 88 0.44 1.93 -7.31
C GLY A 88 0.75 1.16 -6.02
N LEU A 89 1.97 0.60 -5.88
CA LEU A 89 2.40 0.00 -4.62
C LEU A 89 2.78 1.08 -3.59
N CYS A 90 2.23 0.94 -2.39
CA CYS A 90 2.55 1.76 -1.23
C CYS A 90 3.84 1.28 -0.54
N ASP A 91 4.40 2.10 0.35
CA ASP A 91 5.55 1.74 1.17
C ASP A 91 5.14 0.79 2.32
N PRO A 92 5.61 -0.47 2.34
CA PRO A 92 5.19 -1.44 3.34
C PRO A 92 5.80 -1.24 4.73
N ARG A 93 6.79 -0.36 4.92
CA ARG A 93 7.60 -0.29 6.15
C ARG A 93 6.78 -0.12 7.42
N GLN A 94 5.78 0.76 7.39
CA GLN A 94 4.92 1.00 8.57
C GLN A 94 4.11 -0.27 8.91
N MET A 95 3.53 -0.92 7.91
CA MET A 95 2.74 -2.14 8.09
C MET A 95 3.60 -3.29 8.59
N LEU A 96 4.79 -3.48 8.01
CA LEU A 96 5.76 -4.48 8.45
C LEU A 96 6.23 -4.22 9.89
N GLY A 97 6.41 -2.95 10.27
CA GLY A 97 6.70 -2.54 11.64
C GLY A 97 5.58 -2.92 12.61
N LEU A 98 4.32 -2.68 12.25
CA LEU A 98 3.16 -3.07 13.05
C LEU A 98 3.05 -4.59 13.21
N LEU A 99 3.33 -5.36 12.15
CA LEU A 99 3.30 -6.82 12.22
C LEU A 99 4.32 -7.40 13.23
N LYS A 100 5.42 -6.69 13.53
CA LYS A 100 6.40 -7.10 14.56
C LYS A 100 5.87 -6.96 15.98
N ILE A 101 4.88 -6.09 16.19
CA ILE A 101 4.28 -5.84 17.49
C ILE A 101 3.22 -6.93 17.74
N ARG A 102 3.36 -7.66 18.84
CA ARG A 102 2.37 -8.66 19.26
C ARG A 102 1.03 -7.97 19.54
N ALA A 103 -0.07 -8.59 19.09
CA ALA A 103 -1.43 -8.10 19.23
C ALA A 103 -1.75 -6.77 18.51
N ALA A 104 -0.84 -6.18 17.73
CA ALA A 104 -1.19 -5.08 16.84
C ALA A 104 -2.10 -5.60 15.72
N SER A 105 -3.14 -4.83 15.37
CA SER A 105 -4.03 -5.10 14.26
C SER A 105 -3.80 -4.09 13.15
N LEU A 106 -3.80 -4.55 11.90
CA LEU A 106 -3.75 -3.67 10.74
C LEU A 106 -5.16 -3.19 10.39
N THR A 107 -5.24 -1.97 9.86
CA THR A 107 -6.50 -1.45 9.31
C THR A 107 -6.83 -2.15 7.98
N PRO A 108 -8.10 -2.11 7.52
CA PRO A 108 -8.46 -2.73 6.24
C PRO A 108 -7.61 -2.25 5.05
N MET A 109 -7.35 -0.94 4.99
CA MET A 109 -6.53 -0.35 3.92
C MET A 109 -5.07 -0.81 3.96
N GLN A 110 -4.50 -0.97 5.15
CA GLN A 110 -3.15 -1.50 5.32
C GLN A 110 -3.05 -2.97 4.87
N ILE A 111 -4.08 -3.78 5.14
CA ILE A 111 -4.15 -5.16 4.66
C ILE A 111 -4.24 -5.19 3.13
N LEU A 112 -5.09 -4.35 2.53
CA LEU A 112 -5.19 -4.21 1.07
C LEU A 112 -3.87 -3.80 0.41
N ASP A 113 -3.11 -2.89 1.03
CA ASP A 113 -1.77 -2.50 0.55
C ASP A 113 -0.80 -3.68 0.54
N LEU A 114 -0.79 -4.51 1.59
CA LEU A 114 0.01 -5.73 1.61
C LEU A 114 -0.48 -6.78 0.61
N ILE A 115 -1.80 -6.91 0.41
CA ILE A 115 -2.35 -7.79 -0.63
C ILE A 115 -1.83 -7.37 -2.00
N ARG A 116 -1.89 -6.07 -2.34
CA ARG A 116 -1.37 -5.53 -3.61
C ARG A 116 0.12 -5.82 -3.81
N LEU A 117 0.93 -5.67 -2.75
CA LEU A 117 2.35 -6.02 -2.77
C LEU A 117 2.55 -7.51 -3.08
N ILE A 118 1.80 -8.39 -2.40
CA ILE A 118 1.88 -9.84 -2.59
C ILE A 118 1.45 -10.22 -4.01
N GLU A 119 0.35 -9.66 -4.50
CA GLU A 119 -0.15 -9.86 -5.86
C GLU A 119 0.86 -9.43 -6.92
N ALA A 120 1.54 -8.29 -6.74
CA ALA A 120 2.57 -7.82 -7.67
C ALA A 120 3.73 -8.83 -7.77
N GLY A 121 4.19 -9.35 -6.63
CA GLY A 121 5.21 -10.40 -6.59
C GLY A 121 4.79 -11.69 -7.30
N GLN A 122 3.55 -12.13 -7.05
CA GLN A 122 3.00 -13.32 -7.69
C GLN A 122 2.79 -13.14 -9.20
N SER A 123 2.33 -11.95 -9.62
CA SER A 123 2.16 -11.59 -11.02
C SER A 123 3.49 -11.61 -11.77
N LEU A 124 4.54 -11.03 -11.16
CA LEU A 124 5.92 -11.10 -11.67
C LEU A 124 6.39 -12.55 -11.86
N ARG A 125 6.24 -13.40 -10.83
CA ARG A 125 6.59 -14.82 -10.93
C ARG A 125 5.89 -15.50 -12.10
N ARG A 126 4.56 -15.35 -12.21
CA ARG A 126 3.77 -15.98 -13.29
C ARG A 126 4.22 -15.52 -14.67
N ARG A 127 4.44 -14.22 -14.85
CA ARG A 127 4.84 -13.67 -16.14
C ARG A 127 6.20 -14.20 -16.58
N PHE A 128 7.18 -14.26 -15.68
CA PHE A 128 8.53 -14.73 -16.01
C PHE A 128 8.63 -16.25 -16.18
N LEU A 129 7.75 -17.03 -15.55
CA LEU A 129 7.66 -18.47 -15.82
C LEU A 129 7.33 -18.77 -17.30
N GLY A 130 6.55 -17.91 -17.96
CA GLY A 130 6.24 -18.06 -19.40
C GLY A 130 7.38 -17.69 -20.35
N GLN A 131 8.45 -17.05 -19.86
CA GLN A 131 9.52 -16.47 -20.68
C GLN A 131 10.76 -17.38 -20.84
N GLY A 132 10.76 -18.56 -20.21
CA GLY A 132 11.85 -19.52 -20.31
C GLY A 132 13.20 -18.96 -19.86
N SER A 133 14.24 -19.09 -20.70
CA SER A 133 15.62 -18.67 -20.43
C SER A 133 16.02 -17.34 -21.10
N ARG A 134 15.05 -16.57 -21.62
CA ARG A 134 15.33 -15.33 -22.39
C ARG A 134 16.03 -14.24 -21.57
N TYR A 135 15.78 -14.19 -20.26
CA TYR A 135 16.34 -13.21 -19.32
C TYR A 135 16.97 -13.93 -18.12
N PRO A 136 18.12 -14.59 -18.29
CA PRO A 136 18.64 -15.52 -17.30
C PRO A 136 18.99 -14.84 -15.95
N SER A 137 19.65 -13.69 -15.98
CA SER A 137 20.09 -12.97 -14.77
C SER A 137 18.91 -12.34 -14.03
N LEU A 138 17.90 -11.87 -14.77
CA LEU A 138 16.66 -11.38 -14.18
C LEU A 138 15.79 -12.51 -13.63
N MET A 139 15.74 -13.66 -14.32
CA MET A 139 14.99 -14.83 -13.87
C MET A 139 15.56 -15.41 -12.56
N GLU A 140 16.88 -15.40 -12.37
CA GLU A 140 17.50 -15.73 -11.08
C GLU A 140 16.93 -14.88 -9.94
N LEU A 141 16.77 -13.57 -10.16
CA LEU A 141 16.19 -12.67 -9.16
C LEU A 141 14.71 -12.97 -8.90
N ILE A 142 13.93 -13.17 -9.97
CA ILE A 142 12.49 -13.46 -9.88
C ILE A 142 12.21 -14.79 -9.17
N ARG A 143 13.06 -15.80 -9.36
CA ARG A 143 12.95 -17.10 -8.66
C ARG A 143 13.10 -16.99 -7.14
N MET A 144 13.77 -15.95 -6.64
CA MET A 144 13.90 -15.71 -5.20
C MET A 144 12.66 -15.08 -4.58
N LEU A 145 11.73 -14.54 -5.38
CA LEU A 145 10.46 -14.01 -4.85
C LEU A 145 9.74 -15.15 -4.10
N PRO A 146 9.21 -14.93 -2.89
CA PRO A 146 8.51 -15.97 -2.15
C PRO A 146 7.19 -16.36 -2.84
N ASP A 147 6.75 -17.61 -2.64
CA ASP A 147 5.42 -18.04 -3.02
C ASP A 147 4.46 -17.78 -1.84
N LEU A 148 3.52 -16.87 -2.04
CA LEU A 148 2.54 -16.46 -1.05
C LEU A 148 1.10 -16.69 -1.55
N GLN A 149 0.90 -17.58 -2.53
CA GLN A 149 -0.44 -17.90 -3.07
C GLN A 149 -1.38 -18.46 -2.00
N SER A 150 -0.85 -19.25 -1.06
CA SER A 150 -1.63 -19.77 0.06
C SER A 150 -2.15 -18.65 0.96
N LEU A 151 -1.30 -17.66 1.25
CA LEU A 151 -1.67 -16.49 2.03
C LEU A 151 -2.71 -15.65 1.29
N LEU A 152 -2.50 -15.35 0.00
CA LEU A 152 -3.49 -14.60 -0.80
C LEU A 152 -4.88 -15.23 -0.77
N ARG A 153 -4.98 -16.56 -0.90
CA ARG A 153 -6.26 -17.28 -0.83
C ARG A 153 -6.98 -17.09 0.50
N LYS A 154 -6.26 -16.90 1.62
CA LYS A 154 -6.85 -16.63 2.94
C LYS A 154 -7.36 -15.20 3.06
N LEU A 155 -6.68 -14.25 2.40
CA LEU A 155 -6.97 -12.82 2.49
C LEU A 155 -8.02 -12.36 1.46
N HIS A 156 -8.06 -12.99 0.29
CA HIS A 156 -8.93 -12.60 -0.82
C HIS A 156 -10.42 -12.71 -0.48
N GLY A 157 -11.19 -11.72 -0.93
CA GLY A 157 -12.63 -11.67 -0.73
C GLY A 157 -13.06 -11.40 0.71
N LYS A 158 -12.13 -11.02 1.61
CA LYS A 158 -12.45 -10.63 2.99
C LYS A 158 -12.62 -9.12 3.16
N ILE A 159 -11.96 -8.34 2.31
CA ILE A 159 -11.99 -6.87 2.34
C ILE A 159 -12.31 -6.39 0.94
N LEU A 160 -13.29 -5.50 0.83
CA LEU A 160 -13.71 -4.85 -0.40
C LEU A 160 -12.74 -3.72 -0.79
N PRO A 161 -12.72 -3.28 -2.07
CA PRO A 161 -11.78 -2.26 -2.54
C PRO A 161 -11.86 -0.90 -1.81
N ASP A 162 -13.00 -0.59 -1.19
CA ASP A 162 -13.21 0.63 -0.41
C ASP A 162 -12.81 0.49 1.07
N GLY A 163 -12.30 -0.68 1.48
CA GLY A 163 -11.87 -0.97 2.84
C GLY A 163 -12.97 -1.54 3.74
N GLN A 164 -14.20 -1.74 3.25
CA GLN A 164 -15.23 -2.41 4.02
C GLN A 164 -14.93 -3.91 4.12
N ILE A 165 -15.22 -4.51 5.28
CA ILE A 165 -15.17 -5.97 5.43
C ILE A 165 -16.35 -6.58 4.66
N ASP A 166 -16.08 -7.59 3.83
CA ASP A 166 -17.11 -8.29 3.07
C ASP A 166 -18.09 -9.00 4.01
N ASP A 167 -19.39 -9.01 3.69
CA ASP A 167 -20.42 -9.70 4.50
C ASP A 167 -20.06 -11.17 4.74
N ARG A 168 -19.39 -11.81 3.77
CA ARG A 168 -18.99 -13.21 3.77
C ARG A 168 -17.60 -13.41 4.36
N ALA A 169 -17.01 -12.38 4.97
CA ALA A 169 -15.73 -12.51 5.64
C ALA A 169 -15.78 -13.55 6.77
N SER A 170 -16.90 -13.63 7.49
CA SER A 170 -17.21 -14.73 8.40
C SER A 170 -18.71 -15.07 8.39
N PRO A 171 -19.09 -16.32 8.72
CA PRO A 171 -20.50 -16.68 8.90
C PRO A 171 -21.19 -15.84 9.97
N THR A 172 -20.50 -15.58 11.09
CA THR A 172 -21.00 -14.76 12.21
C THR A 172 -21.31 -13.34 11.78
N LEU A 173 -20.42 -12.69 11.01
CA LEU A 173 -20.65 -11.33 10.50
C LEU A 173 -21.87 -11.28 9.57
N ALA A 174 -22.00 -12.29 8.69
CA ALA A 174 -23.16 -12.40 7.80
C ALA A 174 -24.48 -12.52 8.57
N GLU A 175 -24.50 -13.30 9.66
CA GLU A 175 -25.65 -13.44 10.54
C GLU A 175 -26.00 -12.14 11.27
N ILE A 176 -25.01 -11.47 11.87
CA ILE A 176 -25.18 -10.17 12.55
C ILE A 176 -25.76 -9.14 11.57
N ARG A 177 -25.17 -8.99 10.39
CA ARG A 177 -25.65 -8.02 9.38
C ARG A 177 -27.06 -8.31 8.89
N ARG A 178 -27.44 -9.58 8.72
CA ARG A 178 -28.83 -9.97 8.42
C ARG A 178 -29.77 -9.62 9.56
N GLY A 179 -29.35 -9.82 10.80
CA GLY A 179 -30.07 -9.39 12.01
C GLY A 179 -30.32 -7.89 12.00
N ILE A 180 -29.27 -7.09 11.79
CA ILE A 180 -29.34 -5.62 11.68
C ILE A 180 -30.33 -5.20 10.60
N GLN A 181 -30.25 -5.77 9.39
CA GLN A 181 -31.17 -5.44 8.29
C GLN A 181 -32.63 -5.76 8.62
N THR A 182 -32.87 -6.94 9.21
CA THR A 182 -34.22 -7.40 9.59
C THR A 182 -34.82 -6.50 10.67
N LEU A 183 -34.03 -6.21 11.70
CA LEU A 183 -34.45 -5.38 12.83
C LEU A 183 -34.69 -3.93 12.40
N ARG A 184 -33.81 -3.37 11.57
CA ARG A 184 -33.99 -2.04 10.95
C ARG A 184 -35.29 -1.96 10.17
N ALA A 185 -35.61 -2.96 9.34
CA ALA A 185 -36.86 -2.98 8.57
C ALA A 185 -38.10 -3.10 9.48
N ARG A 186 -38.01 -3.81 10.61
CA ARG A 186 -39.10 -3.91 11.60
C ARG A 186 -39.29 -2.59 12.34
N LEU A 187 -38.19 -1.98 12.79
CA LEU A 187 -38.16 -0.70 13.49
C LEU A 187 -38.73 0.43 12.62
N GLN A 188 -38.31 0.50 11.36
CA GLN A 188 -38.81 1.49 10.41
C GLN A 188 -40.32 1.36 10.20
N ARG A 189 -40.83 0.14 9.96
CA ARG A 189 -42.28 -0.10 9.86
C ARG A 189 -43.05 0.31 11.12
N ARG A 190 -42.47 0.07 12.30
CA ARG A 190 -43.10 0.47 13.57
C ARG A 190 -43.13 2.00 13.69
N LEU A 191 -42.03 2.68 13.40
CA LEU A 191 -41.95 4.13 13.43
C LEU A 191 -42.86 4.78 12.40
N GLU A 192 -42.98 4.24 11.19
CA GLU A 192 -43.93 4.71 10.17
C GLU A 192 -45.38 4.58 10.65
N THR A 193 -45.72 3.48 11.34
CA THR A 193 -47.04 3.30 11.95
C THR A 193 -47.28 4.34 13.05
N ILE A 194 -46.27 4.62 13.87
CA ILE A 194 -46.34 5.63 14.94
C ILE A 194 -46.49 7.03 14.35
N LEU A 195 -45.78 7.33 13.26
CA LEU A 195 -45.79 8.62 12.60
C LEU A 195 -47.16 8.87 11.96
N ARG A 196 -47.76 7.87 11.29
CA ARG A 196 -49.10 7.95 10.70
C ARG A 196 -50.23 8.16 11.70
N ARG A 197 -50.12 7.59 12.91
CA ARG A 197 -51.13 7.78 13.98
C ARG A 197 -50.92 9.06 14.80
N THR A 198 -49.75 9.68 14.70
CA THR A 198 -49.43 10.91 15.42
C THR A 198 -49.99 12.09 14.64
N PRO A 199 -50.72 13.02 15.27
CA PRO A 199 -51.23 14.21 14.58
C PRO A 199 -50.11 14.99 13.89
N SER A 200 -50.29 15.36 12.63
CA SER A 200 -49.30 16.10 11.85
C SER A 200 -48.91 17.44 12.48
N ALA A 201 -49.79 18.05 13.28
CA ALA A 201 -49.50 19.26 14.07
C ALA A 201 -48.36 19.05 15.09
N PHE A 202 -48.12 17.82 15.53
CA PHE A 202 -47.07 17.50 16.51
C PHE A 202 -45.73 17.21 15.83
N ILE A 203 -45.75 16.82 14.54
CA ILE A 203 -44.57 16.44 13.78
C ILE A 203 -44.03 17.66 13.03
N GLN A 204 -42.71 17.80 12.99
CA GLN A 204 -42.08 18.85 12.20
C GLN A 204 -41.79 18.41 10.77
N ASP A 205 -41.19 17.22 10.61
CA ASP A 205 -40.92 16.57 9.33
C ASP A 205 -41.40 15.10 9.40
N GLU A 206 -42.10 14.60 8.39
CA GLU A 206 -42.57 13.20 8.35
C GLU A 206 -41.47 12.20 7.98
N LEU A 207 -40.25 12.45 8.42
CA LEU A 207 -39.07 11.64 8.12
C LEU A 207 -38.51 11.04 9.40
N ILE A 208 -38.40 9.72 9.40
CA ILE A 208 -37.64 8.99 10.41
C ILE A 208 -36.17 9.36 10.25
N THR A 209 -35.53 9.74 11.33
CA THR A 209 -34.11 10.10 11.33
C THR A 209 -33.33 9.31 12.38
N ILE A 210 -32.01 9.42 12.34
CA ILE A 210 -31.11 8.80 13.31
C ILE A 210 -30.48 9.90 14.16
N ARG A 211 -30.53 9.75 15.49
CA ARG A 211 -29.84 10.62 16.46
C ARG A 211 -29.20 9.75 17.53
N ASN A 212 -27.92 10.01 17.82
CA ASN A 212 -27.13 9.20 18.76
C ASN A 212 -27.30 7.70 18.47
N GLU A 213 -27.18 7.34 17.19
CA GLU A 213 -27.32 5.97 16.66
C GLU A 213 -28.71 5.31 16.78
N ARG A 214 -29.69 6.00 17.36
CA ARG A 214 -31.07 5.54 17.54
C ARG A 214 -32.00 6.11 16.49
N TYR A 215 -32.97 5.31 16.06
CA TYR A 215 -34.04 5.81 15.20
C TYR A 215 -35.07 6.57 16.03
N VAL A 216 -35.41 7.76 15.56
CA VAL A 216 -36.23 8.74 16.26
C VAL A 216 -37.15 9.45 15.28
N ILE A 217 -38.22 10.03 15.82
CA ILE A 217 -39.15 10.90 15.08
C ILE A 217 -39.01 12.35 15.54
N PRO A 218 -39.03 13.33 14.63
CA PRO A 218 -38.95 14.75 14.97
C PRO A 218 -40.32 15.27 15.43
N VAL A 219 -40.38 15.73 16.67
CA VAL A 219 -41.57 16.29 17.31
C VAL A 219 -41.32 17.77 17.59
N ARG A 220 -42.31 18.62 17.33
CA ARG A 220 -42.22 20.05 17.69
C ARG A 220 -42.08 20.19 19.21
N VAL A 221 -41.21 21.09 19.65
CA VAL A 221 -40.87 21.22 21.08
C VAL A 221 -42.10 21.50 21.96
N GLU A 222 -43.06 22.26 21.45
CA GLU A 222 -44.35 22.53 22.11
C GLU A 222 -45.21 21.28 22.35
N HIS A 223 -45.00 20.22 21.57
CA HIS A 223 -45.76 18.97 21.62
C HIS A 223 -44.93 17.80 22.16
N LYS A 224 -43.74 18.03 22.72
CA LYS A 224 -42.83 16.96 23.18
C LYS A 224 -43.45 15.98 24.18
N GLY A 225 -44.40 16.44 25.01
CA GLY A 225 -45.08 15.60 26.00
C GLY A 225 -46.24 14.77 25.45
N GLN A 226 -46.66 15.02 24.21
CA GLN A 226 -47.77 14.32 23.56
C GLN A 226 -47.33 13.00 22.91
N VAL A 227 -46.03 12.86 22.61
CA VAL A 227 -45.44 11.63 22.10
C VAL A 227 -44.72 10.94 23.24
N ALA A 228 -45.27 9.82 23.72
CA ALA A 228 -44.67 9.06 24.80
C ALA A 228 -43.35 8.41 24.33
N GLY A 229 -42.23 8.86 24.89
CA GLY A 229 -40.90 8.44 24.48
C GLY A 229 -39.78 9.17 25.19
N VAL A 230 -38.54 8.87 24.80
CA VAL A 230 -37.32 9.47 25.33
C VAL A 230 -36.75 10.47 24.32
N VAL A 231 -36.42 11.67 24.77
CA VAL A 231 -35.77 12.69 23.93
C VAL A 231 -34.27 12.40 23.84
N HIS A 232 -33.74 12.25 22.62
CA HIS A 232 -32.31 11.99 22.39
C HIS A 232 -31.52 13.21 21.94
N ALA A 233 -32.18 14.15 21.26
CA ALA A 233 -31.54 15.36 20.77
C ALA A 233 -32.57 16.48 20.59
N ALA A 234 -32.08 17.70 20.48
CA ALA A 234 -32.85 18.86 20.04
C ALA A 234 -32.18 19.47 18.79
N SER A 235 -32.96 20.13 17.93
CA SER A 235 -32.42 20.89 16.81
C SER A 235 -31.67 22.13 17.31
N SER A 236 -30.77 22.68 16.48
CA SER A 236 -29.99 23.87 16.83
C SER A 236 -30.85 25.11 17.10
N SER A 237 -32.03 25.19 16.49
CA SER A 237 -33.01 26.26 16.75
C SER A 237 -33.87 26.01 18.01
N GLY A 238 -33.79 24.81 18.60
CA GLY A 238 -34.62 24.39 19.73
C GLY A 238 -36.09 24.09 19.39
N ALA A 239 -36.51 24.31 18.14
CA ALA A 239 -37.91 24.14 17.73
C ALA A 239 -38.34 22.67 17.61
N THR A 240 -37.39 21.75 17.45
CA THR A 240 -37.63 20.33 17.22
C THR A 240 -36.91 19.50 18.25
N VAL A 241 -37.58 18.52 18.82
CA VAL A 241 -36.98 17.47 19.65
C VAL A 241 -37.09 16.13 18.95
N PHE A 242 -36.05 15.33 19.03
CA PHE A 242 -35.99 14.01 18.41
C PHE A 242 -36.32 12.96 19.46
N VAL A 243 -37.50 12.36 19.33
CA VAL A 243 -38.07 11.44 20.31
C VAL A 243 -37.96 10.00 19.81
N GLU A 244 -37.45 9.11 20.66
CA GLU A 244 -37.60 7.65 20.53
C GLU A 244 -38.91 7.22 21.21
N PRO A 245 -39.93 6.79 20.46
CA PRO A 245 -41.17 6.30 21.07
C PRO A 245 -40.94 5.09 21.98
N LEU A 246 -41.71 5.00 23.08
CA LEU A 246 -41.61 3.90 24.05
C LEU A 246 -41.67 2.51 23.39
N GLU A 247 -42.53 2.35 22.40
CA GLU A 247 -42.75 1.08 21.67
C GLU A 247 -41.55 0.62 20.84
N THR A 248 -40.58 1.50 20.62
CA THR A 248 -39.39 1.23 19.79
C THR A 248 -38.10 1.14 20.59
N ILE A 249 -38.15 1.38 21.91
CA ILE A 249 -36.96 1.36 22.78
C ILE A 249 -36.25 0.01 22.71
N GLU A 250 -36.98 -1.09 22.89
CA GLU A 250 -36.39 -2.45 22.85
C GLU A 250 -35.75 -2.75 21.49
N LEU A 251 -36.42 -2.39 20.40
CA LEU A 251 -35.91 -2.62 19.04
C LEU A 251 -34.67 -1.76 18.73
N ASN A 252 -34.60 -0.54 19.26
CA ASN A 252 -33.40 0.30 19.14
C ASN A 252 -32.25 -0.23 20.00
N ASN A 253 -32.53 -0.69 21.22
CA ASN A 253 -31.51 -1.29 22.09
C ASN A 253 -30.90 -2.53 21.43
N GLU A 254 -31.72 -3.46 20.94
CA GLU A 254 -31.28 -4.65 20.22
C GLU A 254 -30.47 -4.29 18.95
N LEU A 255 -30.82 -3.19 18.26
CA LEU A 255 -30.07 -2.72 17.09
C LEU A 255 -28.69 -2.17 17.46
N VAL A 256 -28.60 -1.46 18.58
CA VAL A 256 -27.31 -0.97 19.11
C VAL A 256 -26.44 -2.16 19.52
N GLU A 257 -27.00 -3.13 20.24
CA GLU A 257 -26.29 -4.36 20.64
C GLU A 257 -25.76 -5.14 19.43
N LEU A 258 -26.57 -5.31 18.37
CA LEU A 258 -26.12 -5.97 17.14
C LEU A 258 -25.01 -5.20 16.42
N ARG A 259 -25.04 -3.87 16.44
CA ARG A 259 -23.97 -3.04 15.87
C ARG A 259 -22.67 -3.14 16.68
N GLU A 260 -22.76 -3.15 18.01
CA GLU A 260 -21.60 -3.38 18.86
C GLU A 260 -20.98 -4.77 18.61
N GLN A 261 -21.83 -5.80 18.44
CA GLN A 261 -21.39 -7.13 18.04
C GLN A 261 -20.73 -7.14 16.65
N GLU A 262 -21.26 -6.36 15.70
CA GLU A 262 -20.66 -6.20 14.36
C GLU A 262 -19.24 -5.64 14.46
N GLU A 263 -19.04 -4.56 15.23
CA GLU A 263 -17.72 -3.93 15.41
C GLU A 263 -16.72 -4.89 16.08
N VAL A 264 -17.17 -5.65 17.10
CA VAL A 264 -16.34 -6.67 17.75
C VAL A 264 -15.94 -7.77 16.77
N GLU A 265 -16.87 -8.25 15.94
CA GLU A 265 -16.60 -9.29 14.95
C GLU A 265 -15.68 -8.79 13.83
N ILE A 266 -15.84 -7.54 13.37
CA ILE A 266 -14.93 -6.88 12.43
C ILE A 266 -13.52 -6.80 13.01
N ALA A 267 -13.38 -6.36 14.26
CA ALA A 267 -12.09 -6.28 14.93
C ALA A 267 -11.42 -7.67 15.07
N ARG A 268 -12.22 -8.71 15.37
CA ARG A 268 -11.76 -10.11 15.41
C ARG A 268 -11.25 -10.58 14.05
N ILE A 269 -11.99 -10.33 12.97
CA ILE A 269 -11.59 -10.68 11.60
C ILE A 269 -10.29 -9.96 11.22
N LEU A 270 -10.18 -8.66 11.51
CA LEU A 270 -8.97 -7.90 11.21
C LEU A 270 -7.74 -8.43 11.96
N ALA A 271 -7.91 -8.81 13.24
CA ALA A 271 -6.86 -9.45 14.00
C ALA A 271 -6.43 -10.80 13.36
N GLU A 272 -7.40 -11.63 12.96
CA GLU A 272 -7.13 -12.91 12.29
C GLU A 272 -6.37 -12.74 10.96
N LEU A 273 -6.78 -11.81 10.11
CA LEU A 273 -6.09 -11.49 8.86
C LEU A 273 -4.68 -10.95 9.11
N THR A 274 -4.54 -10.10 10.13
CA THR A 274 -3.24 -9.57 10.56
C THR A 274 -2.33 -10.69 11.06
N ASP A 275 -2.87 -11.67 11.77
CA ASP A 275 -2.13 -12.84 12.26
C ASP A 275 -1.64 -13.71 11.10
N HIS A 276 -2.47 -13.93 10.07
CA HIS A 276 -2.05 -14.62 8.85
C HIS A 276 -0.88 -13.91 8.15
N LEU A 277 -0.94 -12.58 8.04
CA LEU A 277 0.16 -11.78 7.51
C LEU A 277 1.41 -11.87 8.41
N ARG A 278 1.23 -11.86 9.74
CA ARG A 278 2.33 -11.95 10.70
C ARG A 278 3.05 -13.29 10.62
N THR A 279 2.33 -14.40 10.44
CA THR A 279 2.94 -15.73 10.26
C THR A 279 3.91 -15.76 9.08
N GLU A 280 3.61 -15.00 8.01
CA GLU A 280 4.43 -14.92 6.80
C GLU A 280 5.34 -13.67 6.76
N LEU A 281 5.50 -12.95 7.88
CA LEU A 281 6.19 -11.66 7.93
C LEU A 281 7.56 -11.68 7.25
N ALA A 282 8.41 -12.67 7.58
CA ALA A 282 9.75 -12.77 7.00
C ALA A 282 9.71 -12.97 5.48
N ALA A 283 8.71 -13.66 4.94
CA ALA A 283 8.52 -13.80 3.52
C ALA A 283 8.06 -12.48 2.89
N ILE A 284 7.13 -11.76 3.53
CA ILE A 284 6.66 -10.45 3.04
C ILE A 284 7.79 -9.40 3.07
N GLU A 285 8.66 -9.40 4.09
CA GLU A 285 9.84 -8.54 4.14
C GLU A 285 10.81 -8.83 2.98
N ARG A 286 11.11 -10.12 2.73
CA ARG A 286 11.91 -10.53 1.58
C ARG A 286 11.25 -10.14 0.27
N LEU A 287 9.94 -10.26 0.15
CA LEU A 287 9.19 -9.84 -1.02
C LEU A 287 9.34 -8.34 -1.28
N ALA A 288 9.11 -7.51 -0.28
CA ALA A 288 9.26 -6.06 -0.37
C ALA A 288 10.68 -5.67 -0.82
N ALA A 289 11.69 -6.30 -0.21
CA ALA A 289 13.08 -6.09 -0.57
C ALA A 289 13.40 -6.51 -2.01
N LEU A 290 12.84 -7.63 -2.50
CA LEU A 290 13.05 -8.06 -3.88
C LEU A 290 12.31 -7.19 -4.89
N ILE A 291 11.08 -6.76 -4.60
CA ILE A 291 10.35 -5.83 -5.47
C ILE A 291 11.08 -4.49 -5.56
N ALA A 292 11.61 -3.97 -4.44
CA ALA A 292 12.43 -2.76 -4.47
C ALA A 292 13.68 -2.91 -5.36
N GLU A 293 14.27 -4.11 -5.41
CA GLU A 293 15.43 -4.41 -6.28
C GLU A 293 15.03 -4.45 -7.75
N ILE A 294 13.94 -5.15 -8.05
CA ILE A 294 13.40 -5.27 -9.40
C ILE A 294 13.01 -3.90 -9.94
N ASP A 295 12.43 -3.03 -9.10
CA ASP A 295 12.09 -1.67 -9.48
C ASP A 295 13.33 -0.81 -9.75
N LEU A 296 14.38 -0.93 -8.92
CA LEU A 296 15.66 -0.26 -9.18
C LEU A 296 16.29 -0.71 -10.50
N ILE A 297 16.27 -2.02 -10.79
CA ILE A 297 16.75 -2.58 -12.05
C ILE A 297 15.91 -2.06 -13.23
N GLY A 298 14.58 -2.01 -13.08
CA GLY A 298 13.68 -1.43 -14.06
C GLY A 298 13.93 0.06 -14.29
N ALA A 299 14.24 0.82 -13.25
CA ALA A 299 14.61 2.22 -13.36
C ALA A 299 15.93 2.40 -14.12
N LYS A 300 16.95 1.57 -13.85
CA LYS A 300 18.21 1.54 -14.60
C LYS A 300 17.97 1.22 -16.07
N ALA A 301 17.10 0.24 -16.36
CA ALA A 301 16.76 -0.14 -17.72
C ALA A 301 15.99 0.96 -18.47
N ARG A 302 15.04 1.63 -17.81
CA ARG A 302 14.36 2.82 -18.38
C ARG A 302 15.33 3.95 -18.66
N LEU A 303 16.25 4.24 -17.71
CA LEU A 303 17.31 5.23 -17.92
C LEU A 303 18.19 4.86 -19.11
N ALA A 304 18.58 3.59 -19.22
CA ALA A 304 19.37 3.10 -20.34
C ALA A 304 18.65 3.26 -21.68
N ARG A 305 17.33 3.02 -21.73
CA ARG A 305 16.52 3.25 -22.94
C ARG A 305 16.41 4.73 -23.28
N ASP A 306 16.12 5.58 -22.30
CA ASP A 306 15.94 7.02 -22.51
C ASP A 306 17.22 7.67 -23.09
N PHE A 307 18.38 7.24 -22.60
CA PHE A 307 19.67 7.81 -22.99
C PHE A 307 20.45 6.97 -24.00
N ASN A 308 19.91 5.86 -24.49
CA ASN A 308 20.61 4.90 -25.35
C ASN A 308 21.97 4.47 -24.74
N CYS A 309 21.95 4.05 -23.47
CA CYS A 309 23.14 3.52 -22.79
C CYS A 309 23.47 2.11 -23.28
N CYS A 310 24.73 1.72 -23.16
CA CYS A 310 25.21 0.37 -23.42
C CYS A 310 25.77 -0.28 -22.15
N GLU A 311 25.84 -1.61 -22.14
CA GLU A 311 26.55 -2.35 -21.10
C GLU A 311 28.07 -2.21 -21.31
N PRO A 312 28.83 -1.72 -20.32
CA PRO A 312 30.27 -1.61 -20.43
C PRO A 312 30.93 -2.99 -20.37
N VAL A 313 32.02 -3.18 -21.11
CA VAL A 313 32.86 -4.38 -21.04
C VAL A 313 33.92 -4.18 -19.96
N LEU A 314 33.94 -5.06 -18.96
CA LEU A 314 34.93 -5.01 -17.88
C LEU A 314 36.12 -5.93 -18.20
N THR A 315 37.30 -5.34 -18.38
CA THR A 315 38.58 -6.06 -18.56
C THR A 315 39.33 -6.16 -17.24
N GLU A 316 40.47 -6.86 -17.24
CA GLU A 316 41.45 -6.84 -16.13
C GLU A 316 42.57 -5.81 -16.38
N SER A 317 42.61 -5.21 -17.57
CA SER A 317 43.54 -4.11 -17.87
C SER A 317 43.13 -2.83 -17.15
N LEU A 318 44.10 -1.98 -16.83
CA LEU A 318 43.88 -0.63 -16.28
C LEU A 318 43.60 0.40 -17.38
N GLU A 319 43.11 -0.05 -18.54
CA GLU A 319 42.80 0.80 -19.68
C GLU A 319 41.34 1.28 -19.59
N LEU A 320 41.12 2.58 -19.81
CA LEU A 320 39.77 3.14 -19.89
C LEU A 320 39.50 3.62 -21.32
N ARG A 321 38.67 2.87 -22.03
CA ARG A 321 38.20 3.24 -23.37
C ARG A 321 36.74 3.65 -23.34
N LEU A 322 36.49 4.94 -23.60
CA LEU A 322 35.16 5.53 -23.75
C LEU A 322 34.97 5.94 -25.21
N VAL A 323 33.92 5.43 -25.85
CA VAL A 323 33.59 5.77 -27.24
C VAL A 323 32.23 6.47 -27.23
N ASP A 324 32.17 7.65 -27.84
CA ASP A 324 30.99 8.49 -27.96
C ASP A 324 30.20 8.68 -26.65
N VAL A 325 30.91 8.86 -25.54
CA VAL A 325 30.32 9.06 -24.22
C VAL A 325 29.64 10.42 -24.12
N ARG A 326 28.52 10.47 -23.41
CA ARG A 326 27.73 11.69 -23.18
C ARG A 326 27.57 11.89 -21.68
N HIS A 327 27.60 13.14 -21.24
CA HIS A 327 27.28 13.49 -19.86
C HIS A 327 25.77 13.47 -19.66
N ILE A 328 25.25 12.45 -18.96
CA ILE A 328 23.79 12.18 -18.86
C ILE A 328 23.00 13.40 -18.34
N LEU A 329 23.48 14.07 -17.29
CA LEU A 329 22.79 15.24 -16.74
C LEU A 329 22.81 16.44 -17.70
N LEU A 330 23.86 16.57 -18.49
CA LEU A 330 23.97 17.62 -19.50
C LEU A 330 23.03 17.32 -20.65
N GLU A 331 23.00 16.07 -21.11
CA GLU A 331 22.08 15.62 -22.15
C GLU A 331 20.62 15.83 -21.72
N GLU A 332 20.25 15.49 -20.48
CA GLU A 332 18.91 15.74 -19.93
C GLU A 332 18.56 17.24 -19.98
N SER A 333 19.47 18.11 -19.54
CA SER A 333 19.28 19.56 -19.57
C SER A 333 19.14 20.11 -21.00
N LEU A 334 19.99 19.66 -21.92
CA LEU A 334 19.97 20.08 -23.32
C LEU A 334 18.74 19.58 -24.07
N ARG A 335 18.28 18.35 -23.81
CA ARG A 335 17.04 17.80 -24.38
C ARG A 335 15.82 18.66 -24.04
N ARG A 336 15.71 19.14 -22.80
CA ARG A 336 14.64 20.08 -22.40
C ARG A 336 14.69 21.40 -23.16
N GLN A 337 15.87 21.79 -23.63
CA GLN A 337 16.10 22.98 -24.45
C GLN A 337 16.09 22.67 -25.95
N HIS A 338 15.76 21.45 -26.38
CA HIS A 338 15.80 20.98 -27.77
C HIS A 338 17.19 21.14 -28.42
N ARG A 339 18.26 20.97 -27.65
CA ARG A 339 19.65 21.05 -28.11
C ARG A 339 20.32 19.67 -28.09
N PRO A 340 21.19 19.35 -29.06
CA PRO A 340 21.93 18.10 -29.06
C PRO A 340 23.12 18.16 -28.08
N VAL A 341 23.45 17.02 -27.47
CA VAL A 341 24.72 16.83 -26.76
C VAL A 341 25.78 16.33 -27.74
N VAL A 342 27.00 16.84 -27.66
CA VAL A 342 28.13 16.38 -28.48
C VAL A 342 28.84 15.26 -27.71
N PRO A 343 28.91 14.03 -28.25
CA PRO A 343 29.62 12.93 -27.61
C PRO A 343 31.14 13.13 -27.67
N ILE A 344 31.85 12.55 -26.69
CA ILE A 344 33.32 12.61 -26.60
C ILE A 344 33.87 11.18 -26.56
N SER A 345 35.02 10.94 -27.17
CA SER A 345 35.75 9.68 -27.05
C SER A 345 37.07 9.91 -26.31
N LEU A 346 37.44 8.98 -25.42
CA LEU A 346 38.63 9.04 -24.58
C LEU A 346 39.28 7.66 -24.47
N HIS A 347 40.61 7.65 -24.46
CA HIS A 347 41.42 6.47 -24.18
C HIS A 347 42.50 6.87 -23.18
N LEU A 348 42.46 6.27 -21.97
CA LEU A 348 43.45 6.48 -20.91
C LEU A 348 44.23 5.20 -20.63
#